data_AF-A0A918G8W3-F1
#
_entry.id   AF-A0A918G8W3-F1
#
_cell.length_a   1.000
_cell.length_b   1.000
_cell.length_c   1.000
_cell.angle_alpha   90.00
_cell.angle_beta   90.00
_cell.angle_gamma   90.00
#
_symmetry.space_group_name_H-M   'P 1'
#
loop_
_entity.id
_entity.type
_entity.pdbx_description
1 polymer ?
#
loop_
_entity_poly.entity_id
_entity_poly.type
_entity_poly.pdbx_seq_one_letter_code
_entity_poly.pdbx_strand_id
1 'polypeptide(L)'
;MPPRQPLPRTVSLFHNETLDSFLHRLAAANHLPADQLLPLLKIRRTKKTPANTLLEPLAAAAGVRQRALELALPEFLDVDTDSDAIDKPGTIGRPRSALHTAIQRPACRRCTHAAGITMPVTCWTTHDRNVCLRHRLWIGNGIANADEQVDISRLPDTLRAQRHHRNLVARVG
;
A
#
# COMPACT_ATOMS: atom_id res chain seq x y z
N MET A 1 25.72 -6.62 5.67
CA MET A 1 25.04 -7.71 4.95
C MET A 1 23.60 -7.83 5.39
N PRO A 2 22.65 -7.69 4.45
CA PRO A 2 21.22 -7.90 4.71
C PRO A 2 20.97 -9.30 5.29
N PRO A 3 19.83 -9.52 5.97
CA PRO A 3 19.48 -10.86 6.44
C PRO A 3 19.49 -11.84 5.26
N ARG A 4 20.28 -12.91 5.38
CA ARG A 4 20.39 -13.95 4.34
C ARG A 4 19.21 -14.93 4.36
N GLN A 5 18.37 -14.83 5.38
CA GLN A 5 17.21 -15.70 5.59
C GLN A 5 15.98 -14.84 5.93
N PRO A 6 14.78 -15.27 5.51
CA PRO A 6 13.53 -14.64 5.91
C PRO A 6 13.36 -14.63 7.42
N LEU A 7 12.60 -13.65 7.92
CA LEU A 7 12.13 -13.66 9.29
C LEU A 7 11.22 -14.88 9.53
N PRO A 8 11.13 -15.38 10.78
CA PRO A 8 10.36 -16.58 11.11
C PRO A 8 8.90 -16.53 10.68
N ARG A 9 8.26 -15.36 10.74
CA ARG A 9 6.88 -15.14 10.26
C ARG A 9 6.85 -14.16 9.11
N THR A 10 6.35 -14.61 7.97
CA THR A 10 6.08 -13.75 6.81
C THR A 10 4.66 -13.18 6.88
N VAL A 11 4.43 -12.07 6.17
CA VAL A 11 3.12 -11.43 6.07
C VAL A 11 2.72 -11.26 4.61
N SER A 12 1.43 -11.43 4.31
CA SER A 12 0.87 -11.23 2.98
C SER A 12 1.06 -9.78 2.53
N LEU A 13 1.55 -9.59 1.30
CA LEU A 13 1.57 -8.27 0.66
C LEU A 13 0.14 -7.80 0.36
N PHE A 14 -0.10 -6.50 0.52
CA PHE A 14 -1.37 -5.89 0.12
C PHE A 14 -1.14 -4.79 -0.91
N HIS A 15 -2.06 -4.68 -1.87
CA HIS A 15 -1.90 -3.76 -2.99
C HIS A 15 -1.98 -2.30 -2.56
N ASN A 16 -1.01 -1.50 -3.00
CA ASN A 16 -0.81 -0.10 -2.64
C ASN A 16 -0.68 0.15 -1.14
N GLU A 17 -0.29 -0.87 -0.37
CA GLU A 17 0.03 -0.70 1.05
C GLU A 17 1.18 0.30 1.22
N THR A 18 1.15 1.10 2.28
CA THR A 18 2.28 1.98 2.60
C THR A 18 3.43 1.14 3.15
N LEU A 19 4.66 1.55 2.85
CA LEU A 19 5.87 0.93 3.39
C LEU A 19 5.83 0.89 4.92
N ASP A 20 5.31 1.94 5.56
CA ASP A 20 5.16 2.02 7.00
C ASP A 20 4.18 0.98 7.57
N SER A 21 3.00 0.82 6.93
CA SER A 21 2.01 -0.20 7.28
C SER A 21 2.59 -1.61 7.16
N PHE A 22 3.29 -1.87 6.06
CA PHE A 22 3.91 -3.17 5.81
C PHE A 22 5.00 -3.50 6.86
N LEU A 23 5.86 -2.52 7.19
CA LEU A 23 6.90 -2.69 8.21
C LEU A 23 6.30 -2.96 9.59
N HIS A 24 5.26 -2.22 10.00
CA HIS A 24 4.56 -2.47 11.27
C HIS A 24 3.96 -3.87 11.31
N ARG A 25 3.35 -4.32 10.20
CA ARG A 25 2.79 -5.67 10.09
C ARG A 25 3.85 -6.76 10.19
N LEU A 26 4.94 -6.61 9.46
CA LEU A 26 6.05 -7.55 9.51
C LEU A 26 6.70 -7.60 10.90
N ALA A 27 6.89 -6.44 11.53
CA ALA A 27 7.45 -6.35 12.88
C ALA A 27 6.54 -7.04 13.90
N ALA A 28 5.24 -6.71 13.93
CA ALA A 28 4.33 -7.28 14.91
C ALA A 28 4.15 -8.80 14.73
N ALA A 29 4.12 -9.31 13.49
CA ALA A 29 4.04 -10.74 13.23
C ALA A 29 5.25 -11.50 13.82
N ASN A 30 6.40 -10.85 13.89
CA ASN A 30 7.64 -11.38 14.47
C ASN A 30 7.88 -10.94 15.92
N HIS A 31 6.89 -10.34 16.58
CA HIS A 31 6.98 -9.84 17.96
C HIS A 31 8.13 -8.83 18.17
N LEU A 32 8.42 -8.04 17.14
CA LEU A 32 9.42 -6.98 17.17
C LEU A 32 8.71 -5.61 17.27
N PRO A 33 9.24 -4.69 18.08
CA PRO A 33 8.92 -3.27 17.94
C PRO A 33 9.32 -2.77 16.54
N ALA A 34 8.51 -1.89 15.93
CA ALA A 34 8.73 -1.43 14.55
C ALA A 34 10.07 -0.66 14.39
N ASP A 35 10.50 0.04 15.44
CA ASP A 35 11.78 0.75 15.52
C ASP A 35 12.99 -0.20 15.62
N GLN A 36 12.79 -1.45 16.03
CA GLN A 36 13.84 -2.48 16.07
C GLN A 36 13.98 -3.27 14.76
N LEU A 37 12.95 -3.27 13.90
CA LEU A 37 13.01 -3.97 12.62
C LEU A 37 14.07 -3.36 11.68
N LEU A 38 14.11 -2.03 11.53
CA LEU A 38 15.05 -1.37 10.62
C LEU A 38 16.54 -1.57 11.00
N PRO A 39 16.93 -1.48 12.28
CA PRO A 39 18.26 -1.88 12.74
C PRO A 39 18.63 -3.34 12.40
N LEU A 40 17.67 -4.29 12.51
CA LEU A 40 17.91 -5.70 12.15
C LEU A 40 18.15 -5.87 10.65
N LEU A 41 17.49 -5.08 9.82
CA LEU A 41 17.77 -4.99 8.38
C LEU A 41 19.10 -4.27 8.07
N LYS A 42 19.81 -3.78 9.09
CA LYS A 42 21.04 -2.98 9.03
C LYS A 42 20.87 -1.68 8.25
N ILE A 43 19.71 -1.06 8.37
CA ILE A 43 19.39 0.18 7.66
C ILE A 43 19.20 1.29 8.68
N ARG A 44 19.99 2.35 8.52
CA ARG A 44 19.77 3.61 9.23
C ARG A 44 18.86 4.48 8.36
N ARG A 45 17.57 4.49 8.68
CA ARG A 45 16.59 5.33 7.99
C ARG A 45 16.70 6.76 8.51
N THR A 46 17.12 7.67 7.64
CA THR A 46 17.05 9.12 7.84
C THR A 46 15.94 9.68 6.94
N LYS A 47 15.50 10.92 7.16
CA LYS A 47 14.54 11.59 6.25
C LYS A 47 15.03 11.68 4.79
N LYS A 48 16.34 11.52 4.55
CA LYS A 48 16.97 11.57 3.23
C LYS A 48 17.29 10.19 2.64
N THR A 49 17.06 9.11 3.38
CA THR A 49 17.39 7.75 2.91
C THR A 49 16.40 7.34 1.81
N PRO A 50 16.84 7.05 0.58
CA PRO A 50 15.94 6.65 -0.50
C PRO A 50 15.23 5.33 -0.16
N ALA A 51 13.93 5.23 -0.47
CA ALA A 51 13.14 4.04 -0.19
C ALA A 51 13.79 2.78 -0.79
N ASN A 52 14.36 2.86 -2.01
CA ASN A 52 14.99 1.71 -2.67
C ASN A 52 16.15 1.07 -1.91
N THR A 53 16.80 1.77 -0.97
CA THR A 53 17.81 1.15 -0.09
C THR A 53 17.22 0.05 0.81
N LEU A 54 15.90 0.06 1.02
CA LEU A 54 15.17 -0.95 1.78
C LEU A 54 14.75 -2.15 0.94
N LEU A 55 14.75 -2.05 -0.40
CA LEU A 55 14.07 -3.02 -1.26
C LEU A 55 14.65 -4.43 -1.12
N GLU A 56 15.96 -4.59 -1.35
CA GLU A 56 16.64 -5.88 -1.22
C GLU A 56 16.57 -6.45 0.21
N PRO A 57 17.00 -5.73 1.28
CA PRO A 57 16.97 -6.26 2.64
C PRO A 57 15.55 -6.59 3.11
N LEU A 58 14.55 -5.80 2.73
CA LEU A 58 13.16 -6.04 3.09
C LEU A 58 12.58 -7.24 2.33
N ALA A 59 12.92 -7.39 1.04
CA ALA A 59 12.53 -8.56 0.26
C ALA A 59 13.06 -9.84 0.89
N ALA A 60 14.35 -9.84 1.25
CA ALA A 60 14.98 -10.98 1.91
C ALA A 60 14.32 -11.28 3.26
N ALA A 61 14.08 -10.28 4.10
CA ALA A 61 13.47 -10.44 5.42
C ALA A 61 11.99 -10.88 5.35
N ALA A 62 11.23 -10.37 4.39
CA ALA A 62 9.83 -10.74 4.19
C ALA A 62 9.66 -12.07 3.43
N GLY A 63 10.74 -12.64 2.88
CA GLY A 63 10.69 -13.87 2.09
C GLY A 63 9.93 -13.72 0.78
N VAL A 64 9.96 -12.53 0.17
CA VAL A 64 9.25 -12.21 -1.09
C VAL A 64 10.23 -11.74 -2.16
N ARG A 65 9.83 -11.80 -3.43
CA ARG A 65 10.63 -11.25 -4.53
C ARG A 65 10.60 -9.72 -4.46
N GLN A 66 11.72 -9.05 -4.77
CA GLN A 66 11.80 -7.58 -4.83
C GLN A 66 10.70 -6.98 -5.72
N ARG A 67 10.49 -7.56 -6.91
CA ARG A 67 9.41 -7.15 -7.83
C ARG A 67 8.01 -7.21 -7.21
N ALA A 68 7.76 -8.15 -6.30
CA ALA A 68 6.47 -8.23 -5.61
C ALA A 68 6.30 -7.08 -4.61
N LEU A 69 7.39 -6.66 -3.93
CA LEU A 69 7.39 -5.48 -3.07
C LEU A 69 7.20 -4.19 -3.86
N GLU A 70 7.91 -4.01 -4.98
CA GLU A 70 7.72 -2.86 -5.88
C GLU A 70 6.26 -2.72 -6.31
N LEU A 71 5.63 -3.84 -6.67
CA LEU A 71 4.23 -3.88 -7.08
C LEU A 71 3.26 -3.84 -5.90
N ALA A 72 3.68 -3.98 -4.65
CA ALA A 72 2.80 -3.85 -3.50
C ALA A 72 2.88 -2.45 -2.88
N LEU A 73 4.08 -1.87 -2.83
CA LEU A 73 4.44 -0.67 -2.09
C LEU A 73 4.85 0.46 -3.06
N PRO A 74 3.97 1.45 -3.31
CA PRO A 74 4.21 2.55 -4.25
C PRO A 74 5.50 3.34 -4.02
N GLU A 75 5.99 3.42 -2.77
CA GLU A 75 7.21 4.14 -2.41
C GLU A 75 8.47 3.63 -3.13
N PHE A 76 8.48 2.39 -3.60
CA PHE A 76 9.59 1.83 -4.38
C PHE A 76 9.49 2.14 -5.88
N LEU A 77 8.33 2.59 -6.36
CA LEU A 77 8.11 2.95 -7.77
C LEU A 77 8.46 4.42 -8.06
N ASP A 78 8.41 5.29 -7.06
CA ASP A 78 8.58 6.74 -7.22
C ASP A 78 10.06 7.21 -7.30
N VAL A 79 11.03 6.29 -7.20
CA VAL A 79 12.46 6.65 -7.13
C VAL A 79 13.03 7.06 -8.49
N ASP A 80 12.41 6.61 -9.59
CA ASP A 80 12.77 7.04 -10.94
C ASP A 80 11.94 8.28 -11.30
N THR A 81 12.34 9.44 -10.76
CA THR A 81 11.74 10.75 -11.05
C THR A 81 12.23 11.34 -12.39
N ASP A 82 12.95 10.57 -13.20
CA ASP A 82 13.14 10.90 -14.60
C ASP A 82 11.87 10.50 -15.37
N SER A 83 11.50 11.36 -16.30
CA SER A 83 10.26 11.40 -17.09
C SER A 83 9.75 10.09 -17.74
N ASP A 84 10.51 9.00 -17.65
CA ASP A 84 10.21 7.69 -18.25
C ASP A 84 9.33 6.77 -17.38
N ALA A 85 9.02 7.14 -16.14
CA ALA A 85 8.16 6.34 -15.25
C ALA A 85 6.67 6.36 -15.62
N ILE A 86 6.26 7.22 -16.57
CA ILE A 86 4.85 7.42 -16.95
C ILE A 86 4.28 6.20 -17.69
N ASP A 87 5.11 5.41 -18.38
CA ASP A 87 4.67 4.29 -19.22
C ASP A 87 5.14 2.89 -18.77
N LYS A 88 5.68 2.75 -17.55
CA LYS A 88 6.07 1.42 -17.05
C LYS A 88 4.82 0.54 -16.85
N PRO A 89 4.74 -0.65 -17.48
CA PRO A 89 3.60 -1.56 -17.30
C PRO A 89 3.39 -1.87 -15.81
N GLY A 90 2.19 -1.57 -15.32
CA GLY A 90 1.81 -1.77 -13.91
C GLY A 90 1.82 -0.52 -13.03
N THR A 91 2.21 0.66 -13.54
CA THR A 91 2.15 1.94 -12.81
C THR A 91 0.89 2.77 -13.10
N ILE A 92 0.19 2.51 -14.22
CA ILE A 92 -1.05 3.21 -14.60
C ILE A 92 -2.13 3.05 -13.52
N GLY A 93 -2.74 4.17 -13.12
CA GLY A 93 -3.80 4.21 -12.10
C GLY A 93 -3.34 3.89 -10.68
N ARG A 94 -2.03 3.82 -10.43
CA ARG A 94 -1.48 3.69 -9.08
C ARG A 94 -1.25 5.05 -8.44
N PRO A 95 -1.40 5.14 -7.11
CA PRO A 95 -1.01 6.33 -6.39
C PRO A 95 0.52 6.50 -6.47
N ARG A 96 0.96 7.75 -6.68
CA ARG A 96 2.37 8.14 -6.66
C ARG A 96 2.65 8.76 -5.30
N SER A 97 3.23 8.00 -4.37
CA SER A 97 3.50 8.41 -2.98
C SER A 97 4.34 9.70 -2.86
N ALA A 98 5.17 10.01 -3.88
CA ALA A 98 5.94 11.24 -3.93
C ALA A 98 5.12 12.49 -4.30
N LEU A 99 3.92 12.35 -4.84
CA LEU A 99 3.06 13.48 -5.16
C LEU A 99 2.31 13.99 -3.93
N HIS A 100 2.19 15.31 -3.80
CA HIS A 100 1.42 15.95 -2.72
C HIS A 100 -0.08 15.59 -2.73
N THR A 101 -0.59 15.09 -3.85
CA THR A 101 -1.98 14.61 -4.00
C THR A 101 -2.19 13.17 -3.54
N ALA A 102 -1.12 12.47 -3.16
CA ALA A 102 -1.21 11.12 -2.63
C ALA A 102 -1.77 11.14 -1.21
N ILE A 103 -2.83 10.37 -0.99
CA ILE A 103 -3.53 10.32 0.28
C ILE A 103 -3.33 8.93 0.87
N GLN A 104 -3.12 8.83 2.18
CA GLN A 104 -3.12 7.56 2.89
C GLN A 104 -4.49 7.32 3.52
N ARG A 105 -5.04 6.11 3.37
CA ARG A 105 -6.32 5.70 3.95
C ARG A 105 -6.29 4.25 4.42
N PRO A 106 -7.13 3.87 5.41
CA PRO A 106 -7.30 2.46 5.76
C PRO A 106 -7.83 1.67 4.55
N ALA A 107 -7.23 0.51 4.31
CA ALA A 107 -7.69 -0.42 3.29
C ALA A 107 -9.11 -0.90 3.57
N CYS A 108 -9.84 -1.30 2.53
CA CYS A 108 -11.16 -1.90 2.70
C CYS A 108 -11.10 -3.12 3.62
N ARG A 109 -11.83 -3.09 4.75
CA ARG A 109 -11.80 -4.15 5.77
C ARG A 109 -12.21 -5.53 5.25
N ARG A 110 -13.12 -5.56 4.27
CA ARG A 110 -13.53 -6.81 3.59
C ARG A 110 -12.46 -7.32 2.62
N CYS A 111 -11.67 -6.42 2.01
CA CYS A 111 -10.53 -6.83 1.18
C CYS A 111 -9.38 -7.39 2.01
N THR A 112 -9.05 -6.75 3.14
CA THR A 112 -7.98 -7.23 4.03
C THR A 112 -8.35 -8.58 4.64
N HIS A 113 -9.59 -8.74 5.11
CA HIS A 113 -10.10 -10.02 5.59
C HIS A 113 -10.06 -11.10 4.50
N ALA A 114 -10.47 -10.80 3.27
CA ALA A 114 -10.38 -11.74 2.14
C ALA A 114 -8.94 -12.13 1.77
N ALA A 115 -7.95 -11.30 2.12
CA ALA A 115 -6.53 -11.59 1.95
C ALA A 115 -5.92 -12.32 3.18
N GLY A 116 -6.73 -12.69 4.17
CA GLY A 116 -6.27 -13.32 5.41
C GLY A 116 -5.52 -12.36 6.35
N ILE A 117 -5.66 -11.05 6.15
CA ILE A 117 -4.96 -10.04 6.93
C ILE A 117 -5.86 -9.57 8.07
N THR A 118 -5.43 -9.83 9.30
CA THR A 118 -6.14 -9.45 10.54
C THR A 118 -5.66 -8.12 11.12
N MET A 119 -4.48 -7.65 10.70
CA MET A 119 -3.91 -6.38 11.13
C MET A 119 -4.43 -5.21 10.30
N PRO A 120 -4.46 -3.98 10.86
CA PRO A 120 -4.75 -2.78 10.08
C PRO A 120 -3.78 -2.65 8.89
N VAL A 121 -4.32 -2.23 7.75
CA VAL A 121 -3.53 -1.95 6.54
C VAL A 121 -3.84 -0.53 6.11
N THR A 122 -2.80 0.29 6.01
CA THR A 122 -2.90 1.63 5.42
C THR A 122 -2.40 1.56 3.98
N CYS A 123 -3.18 2.10 3.05
CA CYS A 123 -2.84 2.15 1.65
C CYS A 123 -2.68 3.59 1.17
N TRP A 124 -1.76 3.78 0.23
CA TRP A 124 -1.86 4.91 -0.68
C TRP A 124 -3.10 4.78 -1.55
N THR A 125 -3.79 5.90 -1.73
CA THR A 125 -4.96 6.01 -2.58
C THR A 125 -4.89 7.30 -3.38
N THR A 126 -5.52 7.27 -4.55
CA THR A 126 -5.79 8.45 -5.34
C THR A 126 -7.09 9.11 -4.84
N HIS A 127 -7.23 10.42 -5.09
CA HIS A 127 -8.39 11.20 -4.64
C HIS A 127 -9.72 10.71 -5.24
N ASP A 128 -9.68 10.09 -6.42
CA ASP A 128 -10.83 9.52 -7.11
C ASP A 128 -11.35 8.23 -6.45
N ARG A 129 -10.53 7.53 -5.66
CA ARG A 129 -10.87 6.23 -5.08
C ARG A 129 -11.47 6.36 -3.69
N ASN A 130 -12.77 6.65 -3.63
CA ASN A 130 -13.52 6.84 -2.38
C ASN A 130 -14.41 5.65 -2.00
N VAL A 131 -14.59 4.68 -2.90
CA VAL A 131 -15.45 3.52 -2.67
C VAL A 131 -14.75 2.23 -3.08
N CYS A 132 -14.81 1.22 -2.21
CA CYS A 132 -14.48 -0.13 -2.59
C CYS A 132 -15.63 -0.72 -3.43
N LEU A 133 -15.53 -0.65 -4.76
CA LEU A 133 -16.59 -1.14 -5.65
C LEU A 133 -16.90 -2.64 -5.51
N ARG A 134 -15.91 -3.44 -5.09
CA ARG A 134 -16.06 -4.89 -4.85
C ARG A 134 -16.96 -5.17 -3.63
N HIS A 135 -16.76 -4.43 -2.55
CA HIS A 135 -17.42 -4.68 -1.26
C HIS A 135 -18.48 -3.64 -0.89
N ARG A 136 -18.67 -2.63 -1.76
CA ARG A 136 -19.62 -1.51 -1.63
C ARG A 136 -19.47 -0.77 -0.31
N LEU A 137 -18.22 -0.58 0.13
CA LEU A 137 -17.89 0.20 1.31
C LEU A 137 -17.38 1.59 0.91
N TRP A 138 -17.83 2.62 1.62
CA TRP A 138 -17.18 3.92 1.61
C TRP A 138 -15.82 3.79 2.32
N ILE A 139 -14.75 4.14 1.60
CA ILE A 139 -13.35 4.13 2.06
C ILE A 139 -12.70 5.50 1.82
N GLY A 140 -13.52 6.51 1.55
CA GLY A 140 -13.09 7.83 1.10
C GLY A 140 -12.76 8.76 2.27
N ASN A 141 -12.92 10.06 2.02
CA ASN A 141 -12.72 11.06 3.06
C ASN A 141 -13.62 10.80 4.28
N GLY A 142 -13.13 11.18 5.46
CA GLY A 142 -13.82 11.00 6.75
C GLY A 142 -13.66 9.63 7.40
N ILE A 143 -12.92 8.70 6.79
CA ILE A 143 -12.63 7.37 7.36
C ILE A 143 -11.19 7.36 7.88
N ALA A 144 -11.02 7.34 9.20
CA ALA A 144 -9.71 7.27 9.87
C ALA A 144 -9.26 5.83 10.11
N ASN A 145 -10.19 4.91 10.36
CA ASN A 145 -9.92 3.48 10.58
C ASN A 145 -10.84 2.56 9.76
N ALA A 146 -10.49 1.28 9.68
CA ALA A 146 -11.23 0.30 8.89
C ALA A 146 -12.65 0.02 9.41
N ASP A 147 -12.89 0.23 10.71
CA ASP A 147 -14.18 -0.04 11.36
C ASP A 147 -15.22 1.05 11.09
N GLU A 148 -14.78 2.29 10.87
CA GLU A 148 -15.62 3.41 10.42
C GLU A 148 -16.18 3.25 8.99
N GLN A 149 -15.67 2.30 8.20
CA GLN A 149 -16.13 2.09 6.83
C GLN A 149 -17.63 1.75 6.77
N VAL A 150 -18.37 2.54 5.99
CA VAL A 150 -19.83 2.44 5.89
C VAL A 150 -20.23 1.60 4.68
N ASP A 151 -21.16 0.66 4.86
CA ASP A 151 -21.78 -0.07 3.76
C ASP A 151 -22.75 0.84 3.01
N ILE A 152 -22.45 1.11 1.75
CA ILE A 152 -23.22 1.99 0.87
C ILE A 152 -23.97 1.19 -0.21
N SER A 153 -24.20 -0.11 0.00
CA SER A 153 -24.97 -0.95 -0.92
C SER A 153 -26.39 -0.43 -1.19
N ARG A 154 -26.96 0.33 -0.25
CA ARG A 154 -28.27 0.98 -0.36
C ARG A 154 -28.23 2.34 -1.07
N LEU A 155 -27.06 2.80 -1.53
CA LEU A 155 -26.84 4.07 -2.23
C LEU A 155 -26.35 3.80 -3.66
N PRO A 156 -27.24 3.33 -4.57
CA PRO A 156 -26.84 2.89 -5.92
C PRO A 156 -26.24 4.02 -6.77
N ASP A 157 -26.69 5.26 -6.56
CA ASP A 157 -26.18 6.41 -7.31
C ASP A 157 -24.74 6.74 -6.95
N THR A 158 -24.35 6.62 -5.68
CA THR A 158 -22.95 6.75 -5.25
C THR A 158 -22.07 5.69 -5.90
N LEU A 159 -22.55 4.44 -5.97
CA LEU A 159 -21.83 3.36 -6.65
C LEU A 159 -21.69 3.62 -8.16
N ARG A 160 -22.75 4.13 -8.80
CA ARG A 160 -22.75 4.48 -10.23
C ARG A 160 -21.79 5.62 -10.52
N ALA A 161 -21.82 6.68 -9.71
CA ALA A 161 -20.93 7.82 -9.82
C ALA A 161 -19.45 7.39 -9.71
N GLN A 162 -19.11 6.56 -8.72
CA GLN A 162 -17.74 6.03 -8.59
C GLN A 162 -17.32 5.20 -9.82
N ARG A 163 -18.18 4.31 -10.33
CA ARG A 163 -17.86 3.51 -11.52
C ARG A 163 -17.64 4.40 -12.74
N HIS A 164 -18.54 5.37 -12.94
CA HIS A 164 -18.44 6.32 -14.03
C HIS A 164 -17.13 7.10 -13.95
N HIS A 165 -16.79 7.64 -12.79
CA HIS A 165 -15.55 8.38 -12.57
C HIS A 165 -14.31 7.52 -12.83
N ARG A 166 -14.25 6.28 -12.32
CA ARG A 166 -13.15 5.34 -12.61
C ARG A 166 -13.02 5.07 -14.12
N ASN A 167 -14.13 4.90 -14.82
CA ASN A 167 -14.11 4.67 -16.27
C ASN A 167 -13.66 5.92 -17.04
N LEU A 168 -13.98 7.12 -16.55
CA LEU A 168 -13.44 8.36 -17.12
C LEU A 168 -11.94 8.42 -16.95
N VAL A 169 -11.41 8.22 -15.72
CA VAL A 169 -9.97 8.19 -15.46
C VAL A 169 -9.27 7.17 -16.35
N ALA A 170 -9.81 5.96 -16.49
CA ALA A 170 -9.22 4.93 -17.35
C ALA A 170 -9.27 5.24 -18.85
N ARG A 171 -10.17 6.13 -19.31
CA ARG A 171 -10.35 6.48 -20.72
C ARG A 171 -9.59 7.73 -21.14
N VAL A 172 -9.47 8.72 -20.26
CA VAL A 172 -8.95 10.06 -20.60
C VAL A 172 -7.76 10.51 -19.76
N GLY A 173 -7.40 9.76 -18.72
CA GLY A 173 -6.31 10.07 -17.80
C GLY A 173 -5.04 9.26 -18.05
#